data_AF-A0A166ZFM9-F1
#
_entry.id   AF-A0A166ZFM9-F1
#
_cell.length_a   1.000
_cell.length_b   1.000
_cell.length_c   1.000
_cell.angle_alpha   90.00
_cell.angle_beta   90.00
_cell.angle_gamma   90.00
#
_symmetry.space_group_name_H-M   'P 1'
#
loop_
_entity.id
_entity.type
_entity.pdbx_description
1 polymer ?
#
loop_
_entity_poly.entity_id
_entity_poly.type
_entity_poly.pdbx_seq_one_letter_code
_entity_poly.pdbx_strand_id
1 'polypeptide(L)'
;LDREEKIGILAYHSKVKLPTMVRQAKNAYETGMRMNQDTVLFSLLSSDLPAEEKIEERLSGEANVFLAAETETTATVLSLCTYHLLKNPDIVAKMKAELWAVVKDPKALPECFVLERLPYVSVVIKERLRLMYGLSSRLPRIAPDDDVLYQGTWNPPRTTQAVSVRQVIPLGYAMRMSAYLVHTHKRLYPDPTKFTPERWLLRDGRKG
;
A
#
# COMPACT_ATOMS: atom_id res chain seq x y z
N LEU A 1 -18.11 20.45 4.41
CA LEU A 1 -16.86 20.56 5.18
C LEU A 1 -15.87 21.32 4.34
N ASP A 2 -15.65 22.56 4.73
CA ASP A 2 -14.71 23.47 4.11
C ASP A 2 -13.26 22.94 4.25
N ARG A 3 -12.35 23.38 3.37
CA ARG A 3 -10.95 22.93 3.35
C ARG A 3 -10.20 23.30 4.62
N GLU A 4 -10.48 24.47 5.18
CA GLU A 4 -9.88 24.94 6.44
C GLU A 4 -10.37 24.12 7.64
N GLU A 5 -11.65 23.78 7.66
CA GLU A 5 -12.28 22.96 8.69
C GLU A 5 -11.68 21.54 8.75
N LYS A 6 -11.39 20.94 7.58
CA LYS A 6 -10.69 19.64 7.49
C LYS A 6 -9.26 19.71 8.01
N ILE A 7 -8.54 20.81 7.75
CA ILE A 7 -7.17 21.03 8.24
C ILE A 7 -7.19 21.18 9.76
N GLY A 8 -8.16 21.92 10.32
CA GLY A 8 -8.33 22.07 11.76
C GLY A 8 -8.60 20.73 12.48
N ILE A 9 -9.47 19.89 11.91
CA ILE A 9 -9.76 18.56 12.44
C ILE A 9 -8.51 17.67 12.40
N LEU A 10 -7.78 17.65 11.28
CA LEU A 10 -6.56 16.85 11.15
C LEU A 10 -5.48 17.29 12.14
N ALA A 11 -5.28 18.60 12.30
CA ALA A 11 -4.32 19.16 13.25
C ALA A 11 -4.70 18.81 14.70
N TYR A 12 -5.99 18.88 15.05
CA TYR A 12 -6.47 18.47 16.37
C TYR A 12 -6.22 16.98 16.63
N HIS A 13 -6.54 16.12 15.66
CA HIS A 13 -6.30 14.69 15.77
C HIS A 13 -4.80 14.38 15.96
N SER A 14 -3.94 15.00 15.15
CA SER A 14 -2.50 14.76 15.16
C SER A 14 -1.79 15.31 16.41
N LYS A 15 -2.16 16.51 16.86
CA LYS A 15 -1.46 17.21 17.96
C LYS A 15 -2.06 16.98 19.35
N VAL A 16 -3.32 16.58 19.44
CA VAL A 16 -4.04 16.47 20.72
C VAL A 16 -4.50 15.04 20.96
N LYS A 17 -5.33 14.50 20.07
CA LYS A 17 -6.00 13.22 20.30
C LYS A 17 -5.00 12.06 20.28
N LEU A 18 -4.12 12.04 19.30
CA LEU A 18 -3.22 10.92 19.05
C LEU A 18 -2.12 10.79 20.15
N PRO A 19 -1.45 11.87 20.60
CA PRO A 19 -0.58 11.80 21.77
C PRO A 19 -1.30 11.33 23.04
N THR A 20 -2.54 11.78 23.24
CA THR A 20 -3.36 11.34 24.38
C THR A 20 -3.63 9.83 24.33
N MET A 21 -3.96 9.29 23.15
CA MET A 21 -4.16 7.86 22.96
C MET A 21 -2.87 7.05 23.15
N VAL A 22 -1.73 7.57 22.70
CA VAL A 22 -0.41 6.95 22.92
C VAL A 22 -0.09 6.89 24.41
N ARG A 23 -0.32 7.99 25.15
CA ARG A 23 -0.13 8.02 26.60
C ARG A 23 -1.01 7.00 27.33
N GLN A 24 -2.28 6.89 26.92
CA GLN A 24 -3.20 5.89 27.47
C GLN A 24 -2.72 4.46 27.19
N ALA A 25 -2.28 4.18 25.95
CA ALA A 25 -1.75 2.87 25.58
C ALA A 25 -0.47 2.52 26.35
N LYS A 26 0.42 3.49 26.55
CA LYS A 26 1.64 3.32 27.35
C LYS A 26 1.34 3.06 28.82
N ASN A 27 0.43 3.83 29.43
CA ASN A 27 0.02 3.60 30.81
C ASN A 27 -0.66 2.23 30.99
N ALA A 28 -1.49 1.80 30.03
CA ALA A 28 -2.11 0.48 30.04
C ALA A 28 -1.05 -0.63 29.98
N TYR A 29 -0.03 -0.47 29.13
CA TYR A 29 1.11 -1.38 29.06
C TYR A 29 1.88 -1.46 30.38
N GLU A 30 2.24 -0.31 30.97
CA GLU A 30 2.99 -0.24 32.23
C GLU A 30 2.24 -0.82 33.43
N THR A 31 0.91 -0.70 33.44
CA THR A 31 0.04 -1.28 34.48
C THR A 31 -0.27 -2.77 34.26
N GLY A 32 0.29 -3.38 33.21
CA GLY A 32 0.08 -4.79 32.89
C GLY A 32 -1.29 -5.11 32.29
N MET A 33 -2.08 -4.10 31.91
CA MET A 33 -3.32 -4.31 31.16
C MET A 33 -2.98 -4.78 29.74
N ARG A 34 -3.21 -6.06 29.48
CA ARG A 34 -3.15 -6.61 28.11
C ARG A 34 -4.51 -6.44 27.45
N MET A 35 -4.52 -5.74 26.32
CA MET A 35 -5.69 -5.70 25.45
C MET A 35 -5.81 -7.04 24.71
N ASN A 36 -7.04 -7.42 24.34
CA ASN A 36 -7.33 -8.71 23.67
C ASN A 36 -6.65 -8.85 22.30
N GLN A 37 -6.12 -7.74 21.74
CA GLN A 37 -5.29 -7.69 20.55
C GLN A 37 -4.16 -6.68 20.78
N ASP A 38 -2.92 -7.12 20.52
CA ASP A 38 -1.76 -6.24 20.58
C ASP A 38 -1.80 -5.26 19.41
N THR A 39 -1.90 -3.97 19.73
CA THR A 39 -1.74 -2.91 18.72
C THR A 39 -0.27 -2.78 18.33
N VAL A 40 0.01 -2.15 17.18
CA VAL A 40 1.40 -1.84 16.77
C VAL A 40 2.15 -1.09 17.87
N LEU A 41 1.49 -0.17 18.59
CA LEU A 41 2.09 0.53 19.74
C LEU A 41 2.46 -0.41 20.88
N PHE A 42 1.62 -1.41 21.16
CA PHE A 42 1.90 -2.40 22.20
C PHE A 42 3.07 -3.30 21.80
N SER A 43 3.16 -3.67 20.52
CA SER A 43 4.30 -4.40 19.97
C SER A 43 5.60 -3.58 20.03
N LEU A 44 5.54 -2.27 19.73
CA LEU A 44 6.69 -1.36 19.87
C LEU A 44 7.13 -1.18 21.34
N LEU A 45 6.19 -1.14 22.29
CA LEU A 45 6.51 -1.07 23.71
C LEU A 45 7.14 -2.38 24.22
N SER A 46 6.67 -3.51 23.71
CA SER A 46 7.13 -4.86 24.09
C SER A 46 8.41 -5.32 23.38
N SER A 47 8.91 -4.57 22.38
CA SER A 47 10.08 -4.95 21.58
C SER A 47 11.40 -4.75 22.33
N ASP A 48 12.51 -5.05 21.66
CA ASP A 48 13.89 -4.80 22.11
C ASP A 48 14.39 -3.38 21.81
N LEU A 49 13.51 -2.47 21.37
CA LEU A 49 13.89 -1.09 21.07
C LEU A 49 14.47 -0.38 22.32
N PRO A 50 15.46 0.52 22.12
CA PRO A 50 15.97 1.36 23.20
C PRO A 50 14.87 2.16 23.89
N ALA A 51 15.04 2.46 25.19
CA ALA A 51 14.06 3.21 25.97
C ALA A 51 13.75 4.59 25.37
N GLU A 52 14.75 5.21 24.74
CA GLU A 52 14.66 6.49 24.03
C GLU A 52 13.67 6.45 22.86
N GLU A 53 13.52 5.30 22.19
CA GLU A 53 12.55 5.10 21.10
C GLU A 53 11.13 4.82 21.61
N LYS A 54 10.98 4.55 22.91
CA LYS A 54 9.69 4.23 23.57
C LYS A 54 9.13 5.41 24.38
N ILE A 55 9.70 6.60 24.23
CA ILE A 55 9.15 7.82 24.82
C ILE A 55 7.87 8.23 24.08
N GLU A 56 6.98 8.93 24.77
CA GLU A 56 5.66 9.32 24.23
C GLU A 56 5.78 10.12 22.93
N GLU A 57 6.76 11.01 22.83
CA GLU A 57 7.00 11.83 21.63
C GLU A 57 7.33 10.97 20.41
N ARG A 58 8.25 10.02 20.54
CA ARG A 58 8.64 9.10 19.45
C ARG A 58 7.47 8.22 19.03
N LEU A 59 6.78 7.61 19.99
CA LEU A 59 5.59 6.79 19.72
C LEU A 59 4.44 7.58 19.08
N SER A 60 4.26 8.86 19.47
CA SER A 60 3.29 9.76 18.84
C SER A 60 3.70 10.15 17.42
N GLY A 61 5.00 10.30 17.17
CA GLY A 61 5.57 10.46 15.84
C GLY A 61 5.23 9.26 14.94
N GLU A 62 5.52 8.05 15.40
CA GLU A 62 5.21 6.81 14.67
C GLU A 62 3.71 6.66 14.40
N ALA A 63 2.87 6.87 15.42
CA ALA A 63 1.42 6.81 15.25
C ALA A 63 0.88 7.85 14.24
N ASN A 64 1.48 9.05 14.18
CA ASN A 64 1.15 10.04 13.14
C ASN A 64 1.56 9.56 11.74
N VAL A 65 2.73 8.91 11.61
CA VAL A 65 3.18 8.32 10.34
C VAL A 65 2.20 7.24 9.87
N PHE A 66 1.77 6.33 10.74
CA PHE A 66 0.76 5.32 10.41
C PHE A 66 -0.55 5.95 9.95
N LEU A 67 -1.08 6.93 10.71
CA LEU A 67 -2.33 7.59 10.37
C LEU A 67 -2.25 8.29 9.00
N ALA A 68 -1.15 8.99 8.73
CA ALA A 68 -0.94 9.69 7.47
C ALA A 68 -0.79 8.72 6.28
N ALA A 69 -0.03 7.64 6.45
CA ALA A 69 0.25 6.70 5.37
C ALA A 69 -0.98 5.86 4.98
N GLU A 70 -1.75 5.39 5.97
CA GLU A 70 -2.81 4.39 5.74
C GLU A 70 -4.15 4.99 5.32
N THR A 71 -4.49 6.18 5.82
CA THR A 71 -5.85 6.72 5.69
C THR A 71 -6.17 7.08 4.23
N GLU A 72 -5.36 7.94 3.61
CA GLU A 72 -5.66 8.45 2.27
C GLU A 72 -5.48 7.38 1.20
N THR A 73 -4.43 6.56 1.31
CA THR A 73 -4.12 5.51 0.34
C THR A 73 -5.21 4.45 0.32
N THR A 74 -5.58 3.91 1.48
CA THR A 74 -6.60 2.84 1.58
C THR A 74 -7.97 3.35 1.18
N ALA A 75 -8.37 4.55 1.64
CA ALA A 75 -9.64 5.15 1.25
C ALA A 75 -9.74 5.35 -0.27
N THR A 76 -8.64 5.76 -0.91
CA THR A 76 -8.56 5.93 -2.36
C THR A 76 -8.69 4.59 -3.09
N VAL A 77 -7.96 3.55 -2.65
CA VAL A 77 -8.08 2.19 -3.21
C VAL A 77 -9.52 1.71 -3.14
N LEU A 78 -10.14 1.75 -1.96
CA LEU A 78 -11.48 1.22 -1.73
C LEU A 78 -12.55 1.99 -2.51
N SER A 79 -12.45 3.32 -2.55
CA SER A 79 -13.40 4.17 -3.30
C SER A 79 -13.34 3.86 -4.80
N LEU A 80 -12.14 3.80 -5.36
CA LEU A 80 -11.97 3.48 -6.77
C LEU A 80 -12.31 2.01 -7.07
N CYS A 81 -12.06 1.09 -6.11
CA CYS A 81 -12.45 -0.31 -6.25
C CYS A 81 -13.96 -0.41 -6.43
N THR A 82 -14.68 0.26 -5.54
CA THR A 82 -16.15 0.32 -5.54
C THR A 82 -16.67 0.90 -6.86
N TYR A 83 -16.10 2.01 -7.33
CA TYR A 83 -16.45 2.59 -8.63
C TYR A 83 -16.31 1.57 -9.77
N HIS A 84 -15.17 0.89 -9.87
CA HIS A 84 -14.93 -0.08 -10.94
C HIS A 84 -15.82 -1.31 -10.83
N LEU A 85 -16.10 -1.79 -9.62
CA LEU A 85 -17.02 -2.90 -9.39
C LEU A 85 -18.44 -2.51 -9.85
N LEU A 86 -18.93 -1.34 -9.47
CA LEU A 86 -20.26 -0.86 -9.89
C LEU A 86 -20.39 -0.70 -11.41
N LYS A 87 -19.29 -0.35 -12.10
CA LYS A 87 -19.26 -0.21 -13.56
C LYS A 87 -19.15 -1.55 -14.30
N ASN A 88 -18.76 -2.64 -13.64
CA ASN A 88 -18.49 -3.93 -14.26
C ASN A 88 -19.28 -5.05 -13.54
N PRO A 89 -20.59 -5.21 -13.84
CA PRO A 89 -21.45 -6.17 -13.15
C PRO A 89 -20.96 -7.61 -13.26
N ASP A 90 -20.32 -7.99 -14.37
CA ASP A 90 -19.77 -9.34 -14.57
C ASP A 90 -18.66 -9.67 -13.58
N ILE A 91 -17.80 -8.69 -13.27
CA ILE A 91 -16.72 -8.85 -12.27
C ILE A 91 -17.34 -9.02 -10.88
N VAL A 92 -18.38 -8.24 -10.56
CA VAL A 92 -19.09 -8.36 -9.28
C VAL A 92 -19.76 -9.73 -9.15
N ALA A 93 -20.38 -10.24 -10.22
CA ALA A 93 -21.01 -11.55 -10.22
C ALA A 93 -20.00 -12.67 -9.91
N LYS A 94 -18.83 -12.67 -10.56
CA LYS A 94 -17.75 -13.63 -10.31
C LYS A 94 -17.21 -13.53 -8.87
N MET A 95 -16.95 -12.31 -8.40
CA MET A 95 -16.46 -12.06 -7.05
C MET A 95 -17.47 -12.51 -5.97
N LYS A 96 -18.76 -12.23 -6.18
CA LYS A 96 -19.83 -12.70 -5.28
C LYS A 96 -19.95 -14.21 -5.27
N ALA A 97 -19.87 -14.86 -6.43
CA ALA A 97 -19.92 -16.32 -6.51
C ALA A 97 -18.79 -16.96 -5.69
N GLU A 98 -17.58 -16.42 -5.78
CA GLU A 98 -16.43 -16.87 -4.98
C GLU A 98 -16.63 -16.60 -3.48
N LEU A 99 -17.10 -15.41 -3.10
CA LEU A 99 -17.35 -15.08 -1.70
C LEU A 99 -18.45 -15.95 -1.08
N TRP A 100 -19.54 -16.23 -1.81
CA TRP A 100 -20.63 -17.08 -1.31
C TRP A 100 -20.22 -18.54 -1.11
N ALA A 101 -19.14 -19.00 -1.74
CA ALA A 101 -18.60 -20.33 -1.48
C ALA A 101 -17.96 -20.46 -0.09
N VAL A 102 -17.48 -19.35 0.51
CA VAL A 102 -16.80 -19.35 1.82
C VAL A 102 -17.57 -18.63 2.93
N VAL A 103 -18.37 -17.62 2.59
CA VAL A 103 -19.19 -16.88 3.56
C VAL A 103 -20.56 -17.55 3.68
N LYS A 104 -20.69 -18.44 4.68
CA LYS A 104 -21.94 -19.17 4.95
C LYS A 104 -23.00 -18.33 5.66
N ASP A 105 -22.56 -17.42 6.54
CA ASP A 105 -23.41 -16.47 7.24
C ASP A 105 -22.81 -15.06 7.10
N PRO A 106 -23.54 -14.09 6.51
CA PRO A 106 -23.08 -12.71 6.42
C PRO A 106 -22.79 -12.05 7.78
N LYS A 107 -23.34 -12.56 8.88
CA LYS A 107 -23.07 -12.07 10.25
C LYS A 107 -21.84 -12.71 10.88
N ALA A 108 -21.33 -13.81 10.31
CA ALA A 108 -20.14 -14.52 10.79
C ALA A 108 -19.13 -14.63 9.64
N LEU A 109 -18.37 -13.56 9.43
CA LEU A 109 -17.34 -13.53 8.40
C LEU A 109 -16.21 -14.51 8.73
N PRO A 110 -15.64 -15.19 7.73
CA PRO A 110 -14.47 -16.04 7.92
C PRO A 110 -13.24 -15.21 8.27
N GLU A 111 -12.21 -15.87 8.82
CA GLU A 111 -10.94 -15.23 9.13
C GLU A 111 -10.27 -14.62 7.89
N CYS A 112 -9.49 -13.55 8.09
CA CYS A 112 -8.86 -12.80 6.99
C CYS A 112 -8.01 -13.69 6.07
N PHE A 113 -7.28 -14.66 6.64
CA PHE A 113 -6.45 -15.58 5.87
C PHE A 113 -7.26 -16.44 4.87
N VAL A 114 -8.54 -16.70 5.16
CA VAL A 114 -9.44 -17.43 4.25
C VAL A 114 -9.77 -16.54 3.05
N LEU A 115 -10.08 -15.26 3.30
CA LEU A 115 -10.40 -14.28 2.27
C LEU A 115 -9.18 -13.98 1.38
N GLU A 116 -7.98 -13.91 1.95
CA GLU A 116 -6.71 -13.71 1.21
C GLU A 116 -6.34 -14.85 0.26
N ARG A 117 -6.93 -16.03 0.48
CA ARG A 117 -6.72 -17.21 -0.38
C ARG A 117 -7.66 -17.23 -1.58
N LEU A 118 -8.72 -16.42 -1.58
CA LEU A 118 -9.67 -16.33 -2.67
C LEU A 118 -9.00 -15.74 -3.91
N PRO A 119 -8.85 -16.51 -5.01
CA PRO A 119 -8.11 -16.06 -6.17
C PRO A 119 -8.74 -14.83 -6.85
N TYR A 120 -10.07 -14.80 -7.04
CA TYR A 120 -10.72 -13.73 -7.78
C TYR A 120 -10.76 -12.42 -7.00
N VAL A 121 -11.11 -12.44 -5.72
CA VAL A 121 -11.02 -11.28 -4.81
C VAL A 121 -9.60 -10.72 -4.78
N SER A 122 -8.58 -11.59 -4.70
CA SER A 122 -7.17 -11.17 -4.69
C SER A 122 -6.79 -10.43 -5.97
N VAL A 123 -7.17 -10.94 -7.14
CA VAL A 123 -6.82 -10.28 -8.42
C VAL A 123 -7.61 -9.00 -8.69
N VAL A 124 -8.83 -8.88 -8.15
CA VAL A 124 -9.60 -7.62 -8.17
C VAL A 124 -8.86 -6.54 -7.39
N ILE A 125 -8.38 -6.85 -6.19
CA ILE A 125 -7.59 -5.93 -5.36
C ILE A 125 -6.27 -5.59 -6.06
N LYS A 126 -5.56 -6.58 -6.60
CA LYS A 126 -4.29 -6.41 -7.32
C LYS A 126 -4.44 -5.47 -8.53
N GLU A 127 -5.50 -5.66 -9.32
CA GLU A 127 -5.77 -4.78 -10.46
C GLU A 127 -6.16 -3.36 -10.03
N ARG A 128 -6.86 -3.23 -8.90
CA ARG A 128 -7.20 -1.92 -8.37
C ARG A 128 -5.96 -1.17 -7.87
N LEU A 129 -5.05 -1.85 -7.19
CA LEU A 129 -3.77 -1.27 -6.77
C LEU A 129 -2.95 -0.80 -7.99
N ARG A 130 -2.93 -1.56 -9.09
CA ARG A 130 -2.27 -1.17 -10.34
C ARG A 130 -2.81 0.16 -10.87
N LEU A 131 -4.13 0.28 -10.97
CA LEU A 131 -4.82 1.46 -11.50
C LEU A 131 -4.91 2.64 -10.52
N MET A 132 -4.53 2.46 -9.25
CA MET A 132 -4.31 3.60 -8.36
C MET A 132 -3.03 4.36 -8.72
N TYR A 133 -2.10 3.70 -9.41
CA TYR A 133 -0.78 4.23 -9.79
C TYR A 133 0.13 4.59 -8.60
N GLY A 134 -0.33 4.39 -7.36
CA GLY A 134 0.44 4.68 -6.15
C GLY A 134 0.60 6.18 -5.90
N LEU A 135 1.70 6.53 -5.24
CA LEU A 135 2.12 7.93 -5.14
C LEU A 135 2.62 8.42 -6.51
N SER A 136 1.93 9.40 -7.07
CA SER A 136 2.36 10.07 -8.31
C SER A 136 3.68 10.83 -8.14
N SER A 137 4.07 11.12 -6.89
CA SER A 137 5.40 11.65 -6.57
C SER A 137 6.44 10.55 -6.75
N ARG A 138 7.49 10.85 -7.51
CA ARG A 138 8.58 9.89 -7.67
C ARG A 138 9.42 9.91 -6.40
N LEU A 139 9.56 8.77 -5.73
CA LEU A 139 10.39 8.58 -4.54
C LEU A 139 11.87 8.61 -4.94
N PRO A 140 12.61 9.72 -4.73
CA PRO A 140 14.00 9.76 -5.13
C PRO A 140 14.86 8.88 -4.21
N ARG A 141 15.92 8.33 -4.76
CA ARG A 141 17.06 7.80 -4.01
C ARG A 141 18.29 8.59 -4.45
N ILE A 142 19.09 9.04 -3.49
CA ILE A 142 20.33 9.77 -3.72
C ILE A 142 21.42 8.90 -3.11
N ALA A 143 22.46 8.61 -3.89
CA ALA A 143 23.69 8.02 -3.36
C ALA A 143 24.53 9.16 -2.77
N PRO A 144 24.74 9.18 -1.44
CA PRO A 144 25.40 10.30 -0.79
C PRO A 144 26.92 10.25 -0.93
N ASP A 145 27.49 9.04 -0.92
CA ASP A 145 28.93 8.85 -0.71
C ASP A 145 29.67 8.44 -1.98
N ASP A 146 28.99 7.75 -2.90
CA ASP A 146 29.62 7.14 -4.07
C ASP A 146 28.82 7.39 -5.36
N ASP A 147 29.55 7.43 -6.48
CA ASP A 147 28.96 7.35 -7.80
C ASP A 147 28.28 5.99 -8.01
N VAL A 148 27.11 5.97 -8.64
CA VAL A 148 26.39 4.74 -8.96
C VAL A 148 26.72 4.30 -10.38
N LEU A 149 27.38 3.15 -10.49
CA LEU A 149 27.62 2.51 -11.79
C LEU A 149 26.39 1.69 -12.23
N TYR A 150 25.67 2.18 -13.22
CA TYR A 150 24.65 1.41 -13.92
C TYR A 150 25.29 0.54 -15.01
N GLN A 151 25.10 -0.78 -14.91
CA GLN A 151 25.49 -1.76 -15.90
C GLN A 151 24.30 -2.62 -16.29
N GLY A 152 24.05 -2.74 -17.59
CA GLY A 152 22.97 -3.58 -18.08
C GLY A 152 22.95 -3.68 -19.59
N THR A 153 21.94 -4.39 -20.10
CA THR A 153 21.67 -4.47 -21.54
C THR A 153 20.45 -3.64 -21.86
N TRP A 154 20.52 -2.86 -22.93
CA TRP A 154 19.40 -2.09 -23.45
C TRP A 154 19.10 -2.56 -24.87
N ASN A 155 17.82 -2.67 -25.21
CA ASN A 155 17.36 -2.96 -26.57
C ASN A 155 16.85 -1.65 -27.18
N PRO A 156 17.66 -0.96 -28.01
CA PRO A 156 17.23 0.28 -28.63
C PRO A 156 16.01 0.03 -29.51
N PRO A 157 15.05 0.98 -29.58
CA PRO A 157 13.97 0.89 -30.55
C PRO A 157 14.54 0.72 -31.97
N ARG A 158 14.02 -0.25 -32.73
CA ARG A 158 14.41 -0.58 -34.11
C ARG A 158 15.76 -1.29 -34.29
N THR A 159 16.35 -1.84 -33.22
CA THR A 159 17.54 -2.68 -33.30
C THR A 159 17.21 -4.10 -32.84
N THR A 160 17.75 -5.11 -33.52
CA THR A 160 17.56 -6.53 -33.17
C THR A 160 18.56 -7.05 -32.15
N GLN A 161 19.65 -6.31 -31.93
CA GLN A 161 20.73 -6.66 -31.02
C GLN A 161 20.69 -5.80 -29.75
N ALA A 162 20.82 -6.45 -28.61
CA ALA A 162 20.99 -5.79 -27.32
C ALA A 162 22.36 -5.11 -27.26
N VAL A 163 22.40 -3.86 -26.78
CA VAL A 163 23.66 -3.14 -26.55
C VAL A 163 24.00 -3.14 -25.06
N SER A 164 25.27 -3.34 -24.75
CA SER A 164 25.78 -3.17 -23.39
C SER A 164 25.80 -1.69 -23.04
N VAL A 165 25.17 -1.33 -21.94
CA VAL A 165 25.15 0.03 -21.39
C VAL A 165 25.94 0.02 -20.10
N ARG A 166 26.91 0.93 -20.04
CA ARG A 166 27.66 1.25 -18.83
C ARG A 166 27.62 2.76 -18.64
N GLN A 167 26.96 3.21 -17.58
CA GLN A 167 26.85 4.63 -17.25
C GLN A 167 27.15 4.88 -15.79
N VAL A 168 27.84 5.97 -15.52
CA VAL A 168 28.09 6.46 -14.16
C VAL A 168 27.05 7.54 -13.87
N ILE A 169 26.28 7.34 -12.81
CA ILE A 169 25.37 8.33 -12.23
C ILE A 169 26.16 8.99 -11.10
N PRO A 170 26.50 10.28 -11.20
CA PRO A 170 27.34 10.92 -10.19
C PRO A 170 26.68 10.91 -8.81
N LEU A 171 27.49 10.89 -7.75
CA LEU A 171 27.02 11.08 -6.38
C LEU A 171 26.20 12.37 -6.25
N GLY A 172 25.21 12.35 -5.35
CA GLY A 172 24.28 13.47 -5.20
C GLY A 172 23.16 13.56 -6.25
N TYR A 173 23.19 12.76 -7.33
CA TYR A 173 22.08 12.73 -8.29
C TYR A 173 20.87 11.96 -7.74
N ALA A 174 19.68 12.54 -7.94
CA ALA A 174 18.41 11.92 -7.56
C ALA A 174 17.91 10.95 -8.63
N MET A 175 17.93 9.65 -8.31
CA MET A 175 17.33 8.60 -9.13
C MET A 175 15.86 8.43 -8.76
N ARG A 176 14.96 8.49 -9.75
CA ARG A 176 13.50 8.53 -9.53
C ARG A 176 12.80 7.46 -10.36
N MET A 177 11.92 6.68 -9.74
CA MET A 177 11.06 5.70 -10.41
C MET A 177 9.62 6.20 -10.53
N SER A 178 8.89 5.72 -11.54
CA SER A 178 7.47 6.04 -11.72
C SER A 178 6.66 4.77 -11.91
N ALA A 179 5.87 4.44 -10.88
CA ALA A 179 4.90 3.34 -10.96
C ALA A 179 3.88 3.60 -12.08
N TYR A 180 3.45 4.85 -12.28
CA TYR A 180 2.58 5.25 -13.37
C TYR A 180 3.13 4.84 -14.75
N LEU A 181 4.40 5.17 -15.06
CA LEU A 181 4.99 4.81 -16.35
C LEU A 181 5.02 3.30 -16.57
N VAL A 182 5.35 2.52 -15.54
CA VAL A 182 5.36 1.06 -15.61
C VAL A 182 3.93 0.50 -15.77
N HIS A 183 2.99 0.92 -14.94
CA HIS A 183 1.61 0.43 -14.91
C HIS A 183 0.79 0.82 -16.16
N THR A 184 1.20 1.89 -16.85
CA THR A 184 0.60 2.33 -18.12
C THR A 184 1.35 1.85 -19.36
N HIS A 185 2.47 1.13 -19.19
CA HIS A 185 3.28 0.68 -20.31
C HIS A 185 2.56 -0.42 -21.09
N LYS A 186 2.08 -0.13 -22.31
CA LYS A 186 1.27 -1.05 -23.14
C LYS A 186 1.91 -2.42 -23.41
N ARG A 187 3.23 -2.50 -23.50
CA ARG A 187 3.96 -3.79 -23.63
C ARG A 187 3.88 -4.68 -22.38
N LEU A 188 3.79 -4.08 -21.19
CA LEU A 188 3.69 -4.81 -19.93
C LEU A 188 2.22 -5.07 -19.57
N TYR A 189 1.35 -4.09 -19.86
CA TYR A 189 -0.08 -4.15 -19.59
C TYR A 189 -0.86 -3.79 -20.86
N PRO A 190 -1.31 -4.79 -21.64
CA PRO A 190 -2.27 -4.56 -22.72
C PRO A 190 -3.54 -3.89 -22.18
N ASP A 191 -4.05 -2.90 -22.92
CA ASP A 191 -5.14 -2.01 -22.51
C ASP A 191 -4.97 -1.50 -21.07
N PRO A 192 -3.90 -0.73 -20.77
CA PRO A 192 -3.46 -0.47 -19.41
C PRO A 192 -4.47 0.35 -18.60
N THR A 193 -5.36 1.10 -19.25
CA THR A 193 -6.39 1.91 -18.58
C THR A 193 -7.65 1.12 -18.24
N LYS A 194 -7.81 -0.09 -18.79
CA LYS A 194 -8.97 -0.94 -18.55
C LYS A 194 -8.78 -1.73 -17.25
N PHE A 195 -9.81 -1.72 -16.40
CA PHE A 195 -9.88 -2.55 -15.21
C PHE A 195 -10.18 -4.00 -15.62
N THR A 196 -9.14 -4.84 -15.64
CA THR A 196 -9.24 -6.25 -16.07
C THR A 196 -8.56 -7.15 -15.04
N PRO A 197 -9.26 -7.55 -13.96
CA PRO A 197 -8.70 -8.44 -12.92
C PRO A 197 -8.13 -9.74 -13.48
N GLU A 198 -8.73 -10.26 -14.55
CA GLU A 198 -8.34 -11.50 -15.23
C GLU A 198 -6.88 -11.48 -15.73
N ARG A 199 -6.26 -10.30 -15.88
CA ARG A 199 -4.85 -10.20 -16.29
C ARG A 199 -3.88 -10.83 -15.29
N TRP A 200 -4.31 -11.02 -14.04
CA TRP A 200 -3.51 -11.60 -12.97
C TRP A 200 -3.85 -13.07 -12.71
N LEU A 201 -4.75 -13.66 -13.49
CA LEU A 201 -5.08 -15.08 -13.41
C LEU A 201 -4.13 -15.87 -14.31
N LEU A 202 -3.65 -17.00 -13.79
CA LEU A 202 -3.01 -18.03 -14.58
C LEU A 202 -4.05 -18.72 -15.48
N ARG A 203 -3.60 -19.46 -16.49
CA ARG A 203 -4.48 -20.18 -17.44
C ARG A 203 -5.44 -21.16 -16.77
N ASP A 204 -5.13 -21.62 -15.55
CA ASP A 204 -5.95 -22.54 -14.76
C ASP A 204 -6.85 -21.83 -13.72
N GLY A 205 -6.93 -20.50 -13.75
CA GLY A 205 -7.75 -19.71 -12.84
C GLY A 205 -7.14 -19.46 -11.45
N ARG A 206 -5.89 -19.91 -11.20
CA ARG A 206 -5.16 -19.55 -9.97
C ARG A 206 -4.61 -18.13 -10.04
N LYS A 207 -4.35 -17.52 -8.88
CA LYS A 207 -3.64 -16.23 -8.80
C LYS A 207 -2.19 -16.40 -9.27
N GLY A 208 -1.77 -15.56 -10.23
CA GLY A 208 -0.39 -15.46 -10.71
C GLY A 208 0.39 -14.28 -10.10
#